data_AF-A0A1H0Z4Q3-F1
#
_entry.id   AF-A0A1H0Z4Q3-F1
#
_cell.length_a   1.000
_cell.length_b   1.000
_cell.length_c   1.000
_cell.angle_alpha   90.00
_cell.angle_beta   90.00
_cell.angle_gamma   90.00
#
_symmetry.space_group_name_H-M   'P 1'
#
loop_
_entity.id
_entity.type
_entity.pdbx_description
1 polymer ?
#
loop_
_entity_poly.entity_id
_entity_poly.type
_entity_poly.pdbx_seq_one_letter_code
_entity_poly.pdbx_strand_id
1 'polypeptide(L)'
;MEKGTTAKLAEIPSATALAPKISTVGQQQGEARVTPRSANSKGKASKKAAAIFTLPVDNTEQVVKPVRIGFFRLHGLRPQQLRRRILALSFALLVVIPGLLGSTYFLFIASDRYSSTIGFSVRGMDGSSAGGDFLGALTGLASVGTTTTDSFILMNYLEGREVVERLSNDVGIVKHFSEGSIDFIYRLDPTISIEEFVDYWQTMITTSFDNTSSIIEVEVQAFTPEMTEHIATQVLSYGAELVNTLSQNARKDAVKFAEEEVLRAELRLKMVRRRMSDFRSAESSIDPTKNAEVQIELIGGLEKQLLETRSRLATLVGIINESSPTIRQLRKREAVLIDQIIYKRNEISGKTSARRELSQTARGSDRLSSLSSLLANYEELVVEQDFAQQAYTTALAGLERSRAEADRQQRYLAVFKPPSKPQEAIYPRRLINSILLFLGLLALWALGTVMTYSIRDHLK
;
A
#
# COMPACT_ATOMS: atom_id res chain seq x y z
N MET A 1 36.94 -25.30 -31.36
CA MET A 1 37.89 -24.82 -30.32
C MET A 1 37.23 -25.15 -28.99
N GLU A 2 37.50 -26.31 -28.39
CA GLU A 2 38.47 -26.49 -27.28
C GLU A 2 38.12 -25.56 -26.10
N LYS A 3 37.83 -25.95 -24.84
CA LYS A 3 37.95 -27.14 -23.97
C LYS A 3 36.86 -26.96 -22.86
N GLY A 4 36.30 -27.91 -22.11
CA GLY A 4 36.75 -29.20 -21.62
C GLY A 4 36.85 -29.18 -20.07
N THR A 5 35.76 -29.60 -19.40
CA THR A 5 35.67 -30.57 -18.25
C THR A 5 36.55 -30.35 -16.98
N THR A 6 36.07 -30.36 -15.73
CA THR A 6 35.51 -31.50 -14.95
C THR A 6 35.21 -31.04 -13.51
N ALA A 7 34.09 -31.44 -12.92
CA ALA A 7 33.97 -31.66 -11.47
C ALA A 7 33.04 -32.85 -11.23
N LYS A 8 33.39 -33.62 -10.21
CA LYS A 8 33.31 -35.08 -10.13
C LYS A 8 32.06 -35.52 -9.36
N LEU A 9 31.34 -36.51 -9.90
CA LEU A 9 30.33 -37.32 -9.22
C LEU A 9 30.93 -38.02 -7.99
N ALA A 10 30.15 -38.14 -6.92
CA ALA A 10 30.17 -39.30 -6.03
C ALA A 10 28.74 -39.60 -5.58
N GLU A 11 28.37 -40.86 -5.77
CA GLU A 11 27.04 -41.44 -5.67
C GLU A 11 26.60 -41.73 -4.23
N ILE A 12 25.30 -42.00 -4.15
CA ILE A 12 24.42 -42.39 -3.05
C ILE A 12 24.84 -43.76 -2.47
N PRO A 13 24.37 -44.17 -1.26
CA PRO A 13 23.19 -45.03 -1.28
C PRO A 13 22.17 -44.77 -0.17
N SER A 14 20.97 -45.24 -0.48
CA SER A 14 19.70 -45.19 0.23
C SER A 14 19.58 -46.23 1.36
N ALA A 15 18.54 -46.04 2.18
CA ALA A 15 17.60 -47.06 2.68
C ALA A 15 17.64 -47.45 4.19
N THR A 16 16.50 -47.12 4.85
CA THR A 16 15.63 -48.05 5.60
C THR A 16 15.90 -48.36 7.08
N ALA A 17 14.92 -47.89 7.89
CA ALA A 17 14.24 -48.48 9.07
C ALA A 17 14.99 -49.44 10.03
N LEU A 18 14.85 -49.20 11.34
CA LEU A 18 14.12 -50.09 12.28
C LEU A 18 14.08 -49.52 13.71
N ALA A 19 13.01 -49.86 14.43
CA ALA A 19 12.78 -49.60 15.85
C ALA A 19 13.39 -50.74 16.76
N PRO A 20 13.00 -50.93 18.03
CA PRO A 20 13.90 -50.84 19.21
C PRO A 20 14.16 -52.19 19.92
N LYS A 21 15.13 -52.23 20.86
CA LYS A 21 15.28 -53.24 21.94
C LYS A 21 16.23 -52.69 23.01
N ILE A 22 15.80 -52.49 24.26
CA ILE A 22 15.74 -53.46 25.38
C ILE A 22 17.13 -53.97 25.79
N SER A 23 17.53 -53.60 27.00
CA SER A 23 18.46 -54.35 27.85
C SER A 23 17.86 -54.42 29.26
N THR A 24 17.28 -55.57 29.57
CA THR A 24 16.95 -56.07 30.92
C THR A 24 17.86 -57.25 31.19
N VAL A 25 18.51 -57.32 32.37
CA VAL A 25 18.77 -58.49 33.24
C VAL A 25 19.32 -57.90 34.56
N GLY A 26 18.89 -58.24 35.77
CA GLY A 26 17.88 -59.18 36.24
C GLY A 26 18.13 -59.56 37.72
N GLN A 27 17.01 -59.81 38.43
CA GLN A 27 16.81 -60.86 39.45
C GLN A 27 17.49 -60.69 40.84
N GLN A 28 16.90 -61.07 41.99
CA GLN A 28 15.67 -61.85 42.30
C GLN A 28 15.31 -61.74 43.81
N GLN A 29 13.98 -61.80 44.10
CA GLN A 29 13.22 -62.58 45.14
C GLN A 29 13.71 -62.65 46.61
N GLY A 30 12.89 -62.74 47.67
CA GLY A 30 11.44 -62.87 47.96
C GLY A 30 11.22 -62.28 49.39
N GLU A 31 10.09 -62.30 50.11
CA GLU A 31 8.92 -63.18 50.19
C GLU A 31 7.83 -62.52 51.09
N ALA A 32 6.57 -62.87 50.83
CA ALA A 32 5.44 -63.16 51.73
C ALA A 32 4.93 -62.19 52.84
N ARG A 33 3.91 -61.38 52.47
CA ARG A 33 2.47 -61.42 52.83
C ARG A 33 1.92 -61.94 54.21
N VAL A 34 0.90 -61.21 54.69
CA VAL A 34 -0.37 -61.58 55.43
C VAL A 34 -0.52 -61.19 56.93
N THR A 35 -1.62 -60.43 57.14
CA THR A 35 -2.47 -60.00 58.29
C THR A 35 -2.86 -61.05 59.37
N PRO A 36 -3.79 -60.80 60.35
CA PRO A 36 -4.06 -59.65 61.26
C PRO A 36 -4.42 -60.07 62.74
N ARG A 37 -4.74 -59.07 63.58
CA ARG A 37 -5.76 -59.01 64.69
C ARG A 37 -5.75 -60.06 65.82
N SER A 38 -5.65 -59.57 67.08
CA SER A 38 -6.62 -59.75 68.19
C SER A 38 -6.01 -60.02 69.58
N ALA A 39 -6.64 -59.39 70.58
CA ALA A 39 -6.87 -59.84 71.96
C ALA A 39 -5.73 -59.97 72.98
N ASN A 40 -5.71 -58.99 73.90
CA ASN A 40 -6.13 -59.14 75.31
C ASN A 40 -5.50 -60.28 76.14
N SER A 41 -4.71 -59.93 77.15
CA SER A 41 -4.75 -60.66 78.43
C SER A 41 -4.41 -59.75 79.62
N LYS A 42 -5.16 -59.99 80.69
CA LYS A 42 -5.17 -59.30 81.98
C LYS A 42 -3.98 -59.71 82.84
N GLY A 43 -3.63 -58.84 83.80
CA GLY A 43 -3.69 -59.27 85.20
C GLY A 43 -2.48 -59.02 86.08
N LYS A 44 -2.72 -58.14 87.07
CA LYS A 44 -2.27 -58.18 88.48
C LYS A 44 -0.77 -57.96 88.74
N ALA A 45 -0.33 -57.45 89.88
CA ALA A 45 -0.85 -56.63 90.98
C ALA A 45 0.34 -56.49 91.96
N SER A 46 0.28 -55.46 92.83
CA SER A 46 0.77 -55.46 94.22
C SER A 46 1.91 -54.48 94.58
N LYS A 47 1.47 -53.40 95.22
CA LYS A 47 1.89 -52.84 96.54
C LYS A 47 3.39 -52.69 96.86
N LYS A 48 3.79 -51.46 97.23
CA LYS A 48 4.07 -51.05 98.64
C LYS A 48 4.50 -49.58 98.79
N ALA A 49 3.83 -48.89 99.73
CA ALA A 49 4.33 -47.97 100.76
C ALA A 49 5.09 -46.69 100.35
N ALA A 50 4.52 -45.48 100.51
CA ALA A 50 4.34 -44.70 101.75
C ALA A 50 5.65 -44.15 102.35
N ALA A 51 5.90 -42.85 102.15
CA ALA A 51 6.59 -41.99 103.12
C ALA A 51 6.21 -40.52 102.84
N ILE A 52 5.65 -39.91 103.88
CA ILE A 52 5.30 -38.49 104.03
C ILE A 52 6.58 -37.78 104.49
N PHE A 53 6.94 -36.65 103.87
CA PHE A 53 7.83 -35.67 104.47
C PHE A 53 7.41 -34.26 104.06
N THR A 54 7.44 -33.37 105.05
CA THR A 54 6.79 -32.06 105.12
C THR A 54 7.58 -30.95 104.44
N LEU A 55 6.85 -29.87 104.12
CA LEU A 55 7.30 -28.55 103.65
C LEU A 55 8.44 -27.95 104.50
N PRO A 56 9.18 -27.00 103.91
CA PRO A 56 9.17 -25.67 104.50
C PRO A 56 8.76 -24.59 103.49
N VAL A 57 7.93 -23.69 104.01
CA VAL A 57 7.61 -22.37 103.46
C VAL A 57 8.88 -21.52 103.51
N ASP A 58 9.22 -20.85 102.41
CA ASP A 58 9.90 -19.56 102.53
C ASP A 58 9.38 -18.57 101.49
N ASN A 59 8.97 -17.42 102.02
CA ASN A 59 8.39 -16.29 101.29
C ASN A 59 9.54 -15.46 100.70
N THR A 60 9.55 -15.27 99.40
CA THR A 60 10.21 -14.09 98.82
C THR A 60 9.31 -13.44 97.79
N GLU A 61 9.23 -12.12 97.93
CA GLU A 61 8.19 -11.23 97.46
C GLU A 61 7.98 -11.22 95.94
N GLN A 62 6.71 -11.19 95.55
CA GLN A 62 6.28 -10.83 94.21
C GLN A 62 6.58 -9.36 93.94
N VAL A 63 7.67 -9.07 93.25
CA VAL A 63 7.89 -7.73 92.66
C VAL A 63 7.14 -7.67 91.33
N VAL A 64 5.92 -7.14 91.38
CA VAL A 64 5.13 -6.73 90.21
C VAL A 64 5.88 -5.60 89.50
N LYS A 65 6.51 -5.89 88.36
CA LYS A 65 7.04 -4.86 87.45
C LYS A 65 5.93 -4.42 86.49
N PRO A 66 5.66 -3.11 86.35
CA PRO A 66 4.63 -2.63 85.44
C PRO A 66 5.02 -2.91 83.99
N VAL A 67 4.17 -3.63 83.26
CA VAL A 67 4.27 -3.77 81.81
C VAL A 67 3.90 -2.41 81.19
N ARG A 68 4.90 -1.55 81.02
CA ARG A 68 4.83 -0.42 80.09
C ARG A 68 5.03 -0.97 78.67
N ILE A 69 3.99 -0.88 77.85
CA ILE A 69 4.08 -1.09 76.40
C ILE A 69 4.89 0.08 75.83
N GLY A 70 6.20 -0.12 75.71
CA GLY A 70 7.11 0.81 75.08
C GLY A 70 7.43 0.36 73.65
N PHE A 71 6.96 1.12 72.67
CA PHE A 71 7.47 1.07 71.31
C PHE A 71 8.97 1.43 71.31
N PHE A 72 9.78 0.64 70.60
CA PHE A 72 11.24 0.77 70.39
C PHE A 72 12.15 0.54 71.62
N ARG A 73 12.48 -0.73 71.91
CA ARG A 73 13.77 -1.10 72.50
C ARG A 73 14.59 -1.92 71.51
N LEU A 74 15.63 -1.30 70.98
CA LEU A 74 16.58 -1.84 69.99
C LEU A 74 17.90 -2.27 70.67
N HIS A 75 17.84 -2.98 71.80
CA HIS A 75 19.05 -3.51 72.46
C HIS A 75 18.85 -4.99 72.83
N GLY A 76 19.71 -5.85 72.29
CA GLY A 76 19.81 -7.28 72.63
C GLY A 76 19.35 -8.29 71.57
N LEU A 77 19.19 -7.90 70.30
CA LEU A 77 18.81 -8.84 69.24
C LEU A 77 20.05 -9.53 68.64
N ARG A 78 20.04 -10.87 68.62
CA ARG A 78 21.06 -11.69 67.93
C ARG A 78 21.20 -11.21 66.46
N PRO A 79 22.41 -11.16 65.87
CA PRO A 79 22.64 -10.57 64.54
C PRO A 79 21.80 -11.19 63.41
N GLN A 80 21.30 -12.42 63.60
CA GLN A 80 20.39 -13.09 62.67
C GLN A 80 18.94 -12.56 62.71
N GLN A 81 18.47 -12.05 63.85
CA GLN A 81 17.10 -11.51 63.99
C GLN A 81 16.96 -10.09 63.42
N LEU A 82 18.01 -9.26 63.54
CA LEU A 82 18.08 -7.94 62.89
C LEU A 82 18.03 -8.07 61.36
N ARG A 83 18.74 -9.06 60.78
CA ARG A 83 18.73 -9.33 59.33
C ARG A 83 17.35 -9.69 58.80
N ARG A 84 16.63 -10.59 59.50
CA ARG A 84 15.25 -10.98 59.13
C ARG A 84 14.28 -9.80 59.20
N ARG A 85 14.44 -8.90 60.18
CA ARG A 85 13.60 -7.70 60.30
C ARG A 85 13.87 -6.67 59.20
N ILE A 86 15.12 -6.46 58.82
CA ILE A 86 15.48 -5.56 57.70
C ILE A 86 14.95 -6.10 56.37
N LEU A 87 15.06 -7.41 56.14
CA LEU A 87 14.48 -8.07 54.97
C LEU A 87 12.95 -8.01 54.96
N ALA A 88 12.30 -8.24 56.10
CA ALA A 88 10.85 -8.13 56.21
C ALA A 88 10.36 -6.68 56.00
N LEU A 89 11.12 -5.70 56.49
CA LEU A 89 10.81 -4.28 56.30
C LEU A 89 11.03 -3.85 54.84
N SER A 90 12.11 -4.29 54.19
CA SER A 90 12.32 -4.02 52.77
C SER A 90 11.26 -4.70 51.90
N PHE A 91 10.85 -5.93 52.24
CA PHE A 91 9.75 -6.64 51.56
C PHE A 91 8.42 -5.89 51.73
N ALA A 92 8.10 -5.45 52.95
CA ALA A 92 6.89 -4.70 53.21
C ALA A 92 6.87 -3.37 52.44
N LEU A 93 7.99 -2.63 52.42
CA LEU A 93 8.08 -1.31 51.81
C LEU A 93 8.15 -1.35 50.28
N LEU A 94 8.81 -2.35 49.68
CA LEU A 94 8.96 -2.45 48.23
C LEU A 94 7.88 -3.30 47.56
N VAL A 95 7.29 -4.28 48.25
CA VAL A 95 6.35 -5.23 47.64
C VAL A 95 4.94 -5.04 48.18
N VAL A 96 4.77 -5.12 49.51
CA VAL A 96 3.44 -5.13 50.10
C VAL A 96 2.75 -3.77 49.99
N ILE A 97 3.44 -2.69 50.35
CA ILE A 97 2.85 -1.33 50.32
C ILE A 97 2.54 -0.90 48.87
N PRO A 98 3.48 -0.94 47.91
CA PRO A 98 3.19 -0.54 46.54
C PRO A 98 2.23 -1.50 45.84
N GLY A 99 2.28 -2.80 46.17
CA GLY A 99 1.35 -3.81 45.66
C GLY A 99 -0.08 -3.57 46.14
N LEU A 100 -0.26 -3.23 47.42
CA LEU A 100 -1.57 -2.94 48.00
C LEU A 100 -2.12 -1.63 47.46
N LEU A 101 -1.29 -0.59 47.35
CA LEU A 101 -1.66 0.69 46.71
C LEU A 101 -2.09 0.50 45.25
N GLY A 102 -1.28 -0.20 44.45
CA GLY A 102 -1.59 -0.48 43.05
C GLY A 102 -2.86 -1.32 42.88
N SER A 103 -3.04 -2.34 43.71
CA SER A 103 -4.26 -3.17 43.73
C SER A 103 -5.50 -2.34 44.09
N THR A 104 -5.41 -1.46 45.11
CA THR A 104 -6.52 -0.56 45.44
C THR A 104 -6.85 0.41 44.32
N TYR A 105 -5.84 0.90 43.59
CA TYR A 105 -6.07 1.76 42.42
C TYR A 105 -6.82 0.99 41.31
N PHE A 106 -6.31 -0.17 40.89
CA PHE A 106 -6.96 -0.95 39.81
C PHE A 106 -8.35 -1.47 40.18
N LEU A 107 -8.60 -1.76 41.45
CA LEU A 107 -9.89 -2.29 41.89
C LEU A 107 -10.96 -1.23 42.07
N PHE A 108 -10.62 -0.04 42.57
CA PHE A 108 -11.60 0.96 43.00
C PHE A 108 -11.54 2.31 42.27
N ILE A 109 -10.40 2.69 41.71
CA ILE A 109 -10.17 4.04 41.17
C ILE A 109 -10.10 4.02 39.64
N ALA A 110 -9.50 2.99 39.04
CA ALA A 110 -9.29 2.92 37.61
C ALA A 110 -10.62 2.91 36.86
N SER A 111 -10.72 3.75 35.83
CA SER A 111 -11.94 3.89 35.04
C SER A 111 -12.18 2.69 34.13
N ASP A 112 -13.45 2.34 33.96
CA ASP A 112 -13.87 1.31 33.04
C ASP A 112 -13.67 1.76 31.60
N ARG A 113 -13.01 0.91 30.82
CA ARG A 113 -12.75 1.13 29.40
C ARG A 113 -13.35 0.00 28.59
N TYR A 114 -14.22 0.40 27.68
CA TYR A 114 -14.92 -0.43 26.72
C TYR A 114 -14.16 -0.44 25.41
N SER A 115 -14.18 -1.59 24.73
CA SER A 115 -13.44 -1.80 23.50
C SER A 115 -14.38 -2.32 22.41
N SER A 116 -14.33 -1.68 21.24
CA SER A 116 -15.01 -2.13 20.02
C SER A 116 -13.95 -2.46 18.98
N THR A 117 -14.02 -3.69 18.47
CA THR A 117 -13.06 -4.17 17.48
C THR A 117 -13.70 -4.22 16.10
N ILE A 118 -13.01 -3.66 15.14
CA ILE A 118 -13.40 -3.57 13.73
C ILE A 118 -12.43 -4.43 12.93
N GLY A 119 -12.96 -5.19 11.98
CA GLY A 119 -12.16 -6.03 11.10
C GLY A 119 -12.50 -5.76 9.65
N PHE A 120 -11.49 -5.44 8.85
CA PHE A 120 -11.63 -5.24 7.41
C PHE A 120 -10.38 -5.68 6.64
N SER A 121 -10.51 -5.85 5.33
CA SER A 121 -9.38 -6.07 4.42
C SER A 121 -9.42 -5.07 3.27
N VAL A 122 -8.25 -4.60 2.84
CA VAL A 122 -8.14 -3.78 1.62
C VAL A 122 -8.08 -4.74 0.43
N ARG A 123 -9.01 -4.61 -0.51
CA ARG A 123 -9.12 -5.48 -1.68
C ARG A 123 -8.94 -4.64 -2.94
N GLY A 124 -7.98 -5.02 -3.78
CA GLY A 124 -7.86 -4.53 -5.15
C GLY A 124 -8.45 -5.52 -6.15
N MET A 125 -8.80 -5.05 -7.34
CA MET A 125 -9.09 -5.91 -8.51
C MET A 125 -7.81 -6.37 -9.22
N ASP A 126 -6.74 -6.56 -8.46
CA ASP A 126 -5.49 -7.16 -8.93
C ASP A 126 -5.82 -8.61 -9.31
N GLY A 127 -6.20 -8.80 -10.57
CA GLY A 127 -6.32 -10.11 -11.18
C GLY A 127 -5.00 -10.81 -10.92
N SER A 128 -5.07 -11.84 -10.08
CA SER A 128 -3.95 -12.59 -9.57
C SER A 128 -2.93 -12.81 -10.68
N SER A 129 -1.79 -12.13 -10.61
CA SER A 129 -0.58 -12.55 -11.30
C SER A 129 -0.02 -13.78 -10.56
N ALA A 130 -0.83 -14.84 -10.49
CA ALA A 130 -0.44 -16.17 -10.03
C ALA A 130 0.68 -16.79 -10.89
N GLY A 131 1.21 -16.07 -11.89
CA GLY A 131 2.39 -16.43 -12.67
C GLY A 131 3.60 -15.48 -12.53
N GLY A 132 3.48 -14.35 -11.82
CA GLY A 132 4.57 -13.35 -11.72
C GLY A 132 5.47 -13.50 -10.49
N ASP A 133 4.92 -14.05 -9.40
CA ASP A 133 5.58 -14.05 -8.09
C ASP A 133 6.35 -15.34 -7.77
N PHE A 134 6.32 -16.34 -8.67
CA PHE A 134 7.06 -17.60 -8.47
C PHE A 134 8.58 -17.40 -8.47
N LEU A 135 9.07 -16.49 -9.30
CA LEU A 135 10.50 -16.11 -9.37
C LEU A 135 10.92 -15.22 -8.19
N GLY A 136 10.01 -14.40 -7.65
CA GLY A 136 10.21 -13.60 -6.43
C GLY A 136 10.24 -14.46 -5.17
N ALA A 137 9.33 -15.43 -5.07
CA ALA A 137 9.29 -16.43 -4.00
C ALA A 137 10.53 -17.36 -4.01
N LEU A 138 11.05 -17.73 -5.18
CA LEU A 138 12.25 -18.56 -5.32
C LEU A 138 13.56 -17.81 -4.94
N THR A 139 13.60 -16.49 -5.14
CA THR A 139 14.78 -15.66 -4.87
C THR A 139 14.77 -15.02 -3.48
N GLY A 140 13.70 -15.21 -2.70
CA GLY A 140 13.52 -14.58 -1.38
C GLY A 140 13.26 -13.07 -1.45
N LEU A 141 12.99 -12.54 -2.66
CA LEU A 141 12.72 -11.13 -2.94
C LEU A 141 11.25 -10.92 -3.32
N ALA A 142 10.33 -11.66 -2.67
CA ALA A 142 8.90 -11.47 -2.89
C ALA A 142 8.57 -9.98 -2.78
N SER A 143 8.06 -9.39 -3.86
CA SER A 143 7.68 -7.99 -3.86
C SER A 143 6.55 -7.83 -2.85
N VAL A 144 6.79 -7.04 -1.81
CA VAL A 144 5.73 -6.58 -0.89
C VAL A 144 4.62 -6.00 -1.77
N GLY A 145 3.52 -6.74 -1.91
CA GLY A 145 2.45 -6.39 -2.84
C GLY A 145 1.88 -5.03 -2.49
N THR A 146 1.51 -4.23 -3.49
CA THR A 146 0.95 -2.87 -3.32
C THR A 146 -0.15 -2.80 -2.26
N THR A 147 -1.01 -3.82 -2.19
CA THR A 147 -2.09 -3.95 -1.18
C THR A 147 -1.58 -3.97 0.28
N THR A 148 -0.40 -4.55 0.53
CA THR A 148 0.18 -4.57 1.89
C THR A 148 0.69 -3.18 2.29
N THR A 149 1.33 -2.45 1.37
CA THR A 149 1.72 -1.06 1.59
C THR A 149 0.50 -0.17 1.87
N ASP A 150 -0.58 -0.34 1.11
CA ASP A 150 -1.83 0.42 1.29
C ASP A 150 -2.47 0.13 2.67
N SER A 151 -2.34 -1.11 3.16
CA SER A 151 -2.80 -1.50 4.50
C SER A 151 -2.02 -0.79 5.60
N PHE A 152 -0.70 -0.67 5.47
CA PHE A 152 0.14 0.09 6.43
C PHE A 152 -0.10 1.59 6.35
N ILE A 153 -0.35 2.15 5.17
CA ILE A 153 -0.71 3.56 5.01
C ILE A 153 -2.02 3.85 5.75
N LEU A 154 -3.02 2.99 5.57
CA LEU A 154 -4.29 3.10 6.27
C LEU A 154 -4.11 2.99 7.79
N MET A 155 -3.29 2.05 8.26
CA MET A 155 -2.98 1.88 9.67
C MET A 155 -2.39 3.15 10.30
N ASN A 156 -1.34 3.69 9.68
CA ASN A 156 -0.70 4.94 10.12
C ASN A 156 -1.65 6.14 10.06
N TYR A 157 -2.57 6.15 9.09
CA TYR A 157 -3.60 7.19 9.00
C TYR A 157 -4.57 7.15 10.17
N LEU A 158 -5.05 5.95 10.56
CA LEU A 158 -5.99 5.79 11.66
C LEU A 158 -5.40 6.21 13.02
N GLU A 159 -4.08 6.08 13.18
CA GLU A 159 -3.32 6.53 14.35
C GLU A 159 -2.84 7.98 14.25
N GLY A 160 -3.02 8.59 13.08
CA GLY A 160 -2.44 9.88 12.73
C GLY A 160 -3.27 11.09 13.17
N ARG A 161 -2.65 12.26 13.02
CA ARG A 161 -3.21 13.56 13.39
C ARG A 161 -4.54 13.89 12.72
N GLU A 162 -4.70 13.56 11.44
CA GLU A 162 -5.91 13.90 10.69
C GLU A 162 -7.15 13.24 11.30
N VAL A 163 -7.08 11.97 11.69
CA VAL A 163 -8.19 11.26 12.32
C VAL A 163 -8.54 11.87 13.67
N VAL A 164 -7.53 12.26 14.45
CA VAL A 164 -7.72 12.91 15.75
C VAL A 164 -8.41 14.27 15.62
N GLU A 165 -8.01 15.09 14.65
CA GLU A 165 -8.66 16.37 14.35
C GLU A 165 -10.11 16.17 13.90
N ARG A 166 -10.37 15.18 13.05
CA ARG A 166 -11.73 14.84 12.60
C ARG A 166 -12.61 14.34 13.73
N LEU A 167 -12.11 13.43 14.58
CA LEU A 167 -12.84 12.96 15.76
C LEU A 167 -13.14 14.09 16.75
N SER A 168 -12.24 15.05 16.88
CA SER A 168 -12.47 16.26 17.69
C SER A 168 -13.65 17.08 17.17
N ASN A 169 -13.71 17.29 15.86
CA ASN A 169 -14.75 18.10 15.22
C ASN A 169 -16.10 17.36 15.11
N ASP A 170 -16.09 16.10 14.69
CA ASP A 170 -17.30 15.34 14.34
C ASP A 170 -17.97 14.74 15.58
N VAL A 171 -17.18 14.27 16.55
CA VAL A 171 -17.67 13.54 17.72
C VAL A 171 -17.52 14.33 19.02
N GLY A 172 -16.65 15.34 19.06
CA GLY A 172 -16.32 16.05 20.30
C GLY A 172 -15.56 15.17 21.28
N ILE A 173 -14.68 14.30 20.78
CA ILE A 173 -13.96 13.28 21.55
C ILE A 173 -13.17 13.85 22.75
N VAL A 174 -12.63 15.06 22.62
CA VAL A 174 -11.89 15.75 23.68
C VAL A 174 -12.77 15.99 24.91
N LYS A 175 -14.04 16.36 24.70
CA LYS A 175 -15.00 16.58 25.80
C LYS A 175 -15.32 15.28 26.53
N HIS A 176 -15.43 14.17 25.80
CA HIS A 176 -15.68 12.87 26.41
C HIS A 176 -14.47 12.39 27.22
N PHE A 177 -13.26 12.49 26.67
CA PHE A 177 -12.04 12.04 27.34
C PHE A 177 -11.55 12.95 28.48
N SER A 178 -12.11 14.15 28.59
CA SER A 178 -11.85 15.08 29.71
C SER A 178 -12.92 15.03 30.82
N GLU A 179 -13.89 14.11 30.73
CA GLU A 179 -14.96 14.00 31.71
C GLU A 179 -14.42 13.67 33.12
N GLY A 180 -15.02 14.27 34.15
CA GLY A 180 -14.55 14.14 35.54
C GLY A 180 -14.72 12.75 36.15
N SER A 181 -15.48 11.86 35.50
CA SER A 181 -15.63 10.45 35.85
C SER A 181 -14.38 9.62 35.55
N ILE A 182 -13.49 10.13 34.70
CA ILE A 182 -12.28 9.44 34.27
C ILE A 182 -11.16 9.64 35.30
N ASP A 183 -10.40 8.58 35.54
CA ASP A 183 -9.31 8.57 36.50
C ASP A 183 -8.14 9.46 36.06
N PHE A 184 -7.37 9.94 37.03
CA PHE A 184 -6.31 10.93 36.80
C PHE A 184 -5.18 10.47 35.87
N ILE A 185 -5.00 9.16 35.63
CA ILE A 185 -3.95 8.63 34.75
C ILE A 185 -4.42 8.71 33.29
N TYR A 186 -5.68 8.36 33.03
CA TYR A 186 -6.23 8.31 31.69
C TYR A 186 -7.06 9.54 31.30
N ARG A 187 -7.33 10.46 32.22
CA ARG A 187 -8.10 11.67 31.90
C ARG A 187 -7.28 12.60 31.01
N LEU A 188 -7.91 13.02 29.91
CA LEU A 188 -7.35 14.00 28.99
C LEU A 188 -7.51 15.41 29.58
N ASP A 189 -6.45 16.22 29.52
CA ASP A 189 -6.57 17.65 29.79
C ASP A 189 -7.16 18.33 28.54
N PRO A 190 -8.27 19.08 28.65
CA PRO A 190 -8.92 19.71 27.50
C PRO A 190 -8.09 20.83 26.85
N THR A 191 -6.99 21.27 27.46
CA THR A 191 -6.13 22.37 26.98
C THR A 191 -4.88 21.91 26.25
N ILE A 192 -4.69 20.60 26.09
CA ILE A 192 -3.51 20.03 25.42
C ILE A 192 -3.42 20.40 23.95
N SER A 193 -2.21 20.33 23.42
CA SER A 193 -1.97 20.46 21.98
C SER A 193 -2.52 19.25 21.22
N ILE A 194 -2.76 19.42 19.92
CA ILE A 194 -3.20 18.31 19.05
C ILE A 194 -2.17 17.18 18.99
N GLU A 195 -0.87 17.49 19.06
CA GLU A 195 0.19 16.48 19.03
C GLU A 195 0.17 15.59 20.27
N GLU A 196 -0.01 16.18 21.46
CA GLU A 196 -0.18 15.41 22.69
C GLU A 196 -1.48 14.59 22.67
N PHE A 197 -2.52 15.10 21.99
CA PHE A 197 -3.76 14.33 21.82
C PHE A 197 -3.56 13.14 20.87
N VAL A 198 -2.71 13.26 19.85
CA VAL A 198 -2.32 12.13 18.98
C VAL A 198 -1.58 11.06 19.78
N ASP A 199 -0.61 11.45 20.60
CA ASP A 199 0.11 10.51 21.46
C ASP A 199 -0.85 9.79 22.43
N TYR A 200 -1.82 10.51 22.99
CA TYR A 200 -2.88 9.92 23.80
C TYR A 200 -3.76 8.96 22.98
N TRP A 201 -4.16 9.37 21.77
CA TRP A 201 -5.00 8.57 20.87
C TRP A 201 -4.33 7.23 20.52
N GLN A 202 -3.03 7.22 20.26
CA GLN A 202 -2.24 6.00 20.00
C GLN A 202 -2.28 4.99 21.17
N THR A 203 -2.65 5.42 22.38
CA THR A 203 -2.88 4.50 23.51
C THR A 203 -4.31 3.95 23.57
N MET A 204 -5.26 4.60 22.88
CA MET A 204 -6.68 4.25 22.85
C MET A 204 -7.10 3.50 21.58
N ILE A 205 -6.34 3.63 20.50
CA ILE A 205 -6.46 2.80 19.30
C ILE A 205 -5.34 1.76 19.27
N THR A 206 -5.65 0.55 18.86
CA THR A 206 -4.65 -0.48 18.58
C THR A 206 -4.96 -1.07 17.22
N THR A 207 -4.01 -0.97 16.31
CA THR A 207 -4.13 -1.53 14.98
C THR A 207 -3.22 -2.75 14.82
N SER A 208 -3.69 -3.75 14.10
CA SER A 208 -2.91 -4.94 13.81
C SER A 208 -3.18 -5.43 12.40
N PHE A 209 -2.13 -5.92 11.74
CA PHE A 209 -2.19 -6.46 10.39
C PHE A 209 -1.70 -7.91 10.39
N ASP A 210 -2.55 -8.83 9.96
CA ASP A 210 -2.17 -10.22 9.74
C ASP A 210 -1.76 -10.41 8.27
N ASN A 211 -0.45 -10.61 8.05
CA ASN A 211 0.13 -10.81 6.72
C ASN A 211 -0.37 -12.11 6.04
N THR A 212 -0.86 -13.09 6.80
CA THR A 212 -1.35 -14.37 6.25
C THR A 212 -2.73 -14.21 5.63
N SER A 213 -3.63 -13.52 6.34
CA SER A 213 -5.01 -13.32 5.91
C SER A 213 -5.24 -11.97 5.20
N SER A 214 -4.25 -11.07 5.20
CA SER A 214 -4.36 -9.68 4.73
C SER A 214 -5.53 -8.92 5.38
N ILE A 215 -5.74 -9.21 6.67
CA ILE A 215 -6.78 -8.61 7.49
C ILE A 215 -6.16 -7.55 8.40
N ILE A 216 -6.82 -6.41 8.47
CA ILE A 216 -6.56 -5.36 9.46
C ILE A 216 -7.62 -5.48 10.55
N GLU A 217 -7.17 -5.60 11.80
CA GLU A 217 -8.03 -5.51 12.97
C GLU A 217 -7.68 -4.25 13.75
N VAL A 218 -8.70 -3.42 13.98
CA VAL A 218 -8.60 -2.13 14.67
C VAL A 218 -9.45 -2.20 15.93
N GLU A 219 -8.81 -2.06 17.08
CA GLU A 219 -9.45 -1.99 18.38
C GLU A 219 -9.49 -0.53 18.84
N VAL A 220 -10.69 -0.02 19.12
CA VAL A 220 -10.89 1.34 19.65
C VAL A 220 -11.42 1.26 21.06
N GLN A 221 -10.80 2.01 21.97
CA GLN A 221 -11.17 2.06 23.37
C GLN A 221 -11.80 3.43 23.74
N ALA A 222 -12.83 3.39 24.57
CA ALA A 222 -13.39 4.60 25.20
C ALA A 222 -14.04 4.28 26.57
N PHE A 223 -14.50 5.29 27.29
CA PHE A 223 -14.98 5.14 28.67
C PHE A 223 -16.47 4.85 28.78
N THR A 224 -17.22 4.90 27.68
CA THR A 224 -18.65 4.52 27.64
C THR A 224 -18.95 3.63 26.43
N PRO A 225 -19.85 2.63 26.55
CA PRO A 225 -20.18 1.72 25.46
C PRO A 225 -20.66 2.43 24.20
N GLU A 226 -21.54 3.42 24.35
CA GLU A 226 -22.13 4.18 23.25
C GLU A 226 -21.07 4.98 22.50
N MET A 227 -20.17 5.64 23.24
CA MET A 227 -19.09 6.40 22.62
C MET A 227 -18.08 5.48 21.94
N THR A 228 -17.75 4.33 22.52
CA THR A 228 -16.84 3.37 21.89
C THR A 228 -17.35 2.92 20.53
N GLU A 229 -18.63 2.58 20.41
CA GLU A 229 -19.26 2.21 19.14
C GLU A 229 -19.27 3.39 18.15
N HIS A 230 -19.61 4.58 18.64
CA HIS A 230 -19.68 5.77 17.80
C HIS A 230 -18.31 6.15 17.23
N ILE A 231 -17.26 6.17 18.05
CA ILE A 231 -15.88 6.43 17.59
C ILE A 231 -15.46 5.33 16.61
N ALA A 232 -15.67 4.06 16.93
CA ALA A 232 -15.32 2.95 16.03
C ALA A 232 -16.01 3.09 14.66
N THR A 233 -17.27 3.51 14.64
CA THR A 233 -18.02 3.77 13.39
C THR A 233 -17.40 4.90 12.58
N GLN A 234 -17.00 6.00 13.22
CA GLN A 234 -16.34 7.11 12.53
C GLN A 234 -14.94 6.74 12.03
N VAL A 235 -14.14 6.04 12.83
CA VAL A 235 -12.81 5.53 12.43
C VAL A 235 -12.92 4.64 11.18
N LEU A 236 -13.90 3.73 11.13
CA LEU A 236 -14.16 2.91 9.95
C LEU A 236 -14.55 3.76 8.73
N SER A 237 -15.42 4.76 8.93
CA SER A 237 -15.85 5.69 7.88
C SER A 237 -14.65 6.45 7.29
N TYR A 238 -13.78 7.01 8.13
CA TYR A 238 -12.60 7.75 7.69
C TYR A 238 -11.62 6.86 6.93
N GLY A 239 -11.42 5.62 7.39
CA GLY A 239 -10.62 4.64 6.67
C GLY A 239 -11.19 4.29 5.29
N ALA A 240 -12.50 4.10 5.20
CA ALA A 240 -13.18 3.84 3.93
C ALA A 240 -13.07 5.03 2.96
N GLU A 241 -13.22 6.26 3.48
CA GLU A 241 -13.06 7.48 2.71
C GLU A 241 -11.63 7.67 2.17
N LEU A 242 -10.61 7.39 3.00
CA LEU A 242 -9.22 7.45 2.56
C LEU A 242 -8.96 6.47 1.40
N VAL A 243 -9.36 5.20 1.56
CA VAL A 243 -9.17 4.18 0.51
C VAL A 243 -9.89 4.56 -0.78
N ASN A 244 -11.12 5.08 -0.66
CA ASN A 244 -11.87 5.56 -1.83
C ASN A 244 -11.18 6.77 -2.49
N THR A 245 -10.68 7.73 -1.71
CA THR A 245 -9.97 8.91 -2.22
C THR A 245 -8.68 8.52 -2.93
N LEU A 246 -7.86 7.64 -2.32
CA LEU A 246 -6.65 7.11 -2.93
C LEU A 246 -6.96 6.37 -4.24
N SER A 247 -8.04 5.57 -4.26
CA SER A 247 -8.47 4.86 -5.47
C SER A 247 -8.93 5.81 -6.58
N GLN A 248 -9.69 6.86 -6.23
CA GLN A 248 -10.13 7.87 -7.19
C GLN A 248 -8.96 8.67 -7.77
N ASN A 249 -8.00 9.05 -6.92
CA ASN A 249 -6.80 9.74 -7.35
C ASN A 249 -5.95 8.86 -8.26
N ALA A 250 -5.70 7.60 -7.88
CA ALA A 250 -4.97 6.65 -8.72
C ALA A 250 -5.64 6.46 -10.09
N ARG A 251 -6.97 6.31 -10.13
CA ARG A 251 -7.73 6.18 -11.38
C ARG A 251 -7.57 7.42 -12.27
N LYS A 252 -7.66 8.61 -11.67
CA LYS A 252 -7.51 9.89 -12.38
C LYS A 252 -6.08 10.03 -12.94
N ASP A 253 -5.08 9.72 -12.13
CA ASP A 253 -3.68 9.84 -12.52
C ASP A 253 -3.30 8.83 -13.63
N ALA A 254 -3.85 7.62 -13.59
CA ALA A 254 -3.64 6.60 -14.62
C ALA A 254 -4.18 7.00 -16.01
N VAL A 255 -5.24 7.80 -16.06
CA VAL A 255 -5.91 8.20 -17.31
C VAL A 255 -5.43 9.56 -17.82
N LYS A 256 -5.01 10.46 -16.92
CA LYS A 256 -4.65 11.85 -17.23
C LYS A 256 -3.65 11.98 -18.40
N PHE A 257 -2.57 11.21 -18.38
CA PHE A 257 -1.55 11.27 -19.44
C PHE A 257 -2.11 10.85 -20.81
N ALA A 258 -2.95 9.82 -20.84
CA ALA A 258 -3.56 9.35 -22.08
C ALA A 258 -4.58 10.35 -22.64
N GLU A 259 -5.33 11.04 -21.77
CA GLU A 259 -6.22 12.13 -22.18
C GLU A 259 -5.44 13.29 -22.82
N GLU A 260 -4.29 13.67 -22.23
CA GLU A 260 -3.42 14.71 -22.77
C GLU A 260 -2.80 14.33 -24.13
N GLU A 261 -2.46 13.05 -24.34
CA GLU A 261 -1.99 12.55 -25.64
C GLU A 261 -3.10 12.55 -26.70
N VAL A 262 -4.32 12.15 -26.35
CA VAL A 262 -5.48 12.21 -27.27
C VAL A 262 -5.76 13.66 -27.69
N LEU A 263 -5.73 14.60 -26.75
CA LEU A 263 -5.95 16.02 -27.04
C LEU A 263 -4.86 16.56 -27.98
N ARG A 264 -3.59 16.21 -27.75
CA ARG A 264 -2.47 16.59 -28.63
C ARG A 264 -2.63 16.03 -30.04
N ALA A 265 -2.98 14.75 -30.16
CA ALA A 265 -3.20 14.11 -31.45
C ALA A 265 -4.42 14.71 -32.18
N GLU A 266 -5.50 15.03 -31.46
CA GLU A 266 -6.69 15.69 -32.01
C GLU A 266 -6.37 17.08 -32.55
N LEU A 267 -5.62 17.90 -31.80
CA LEU A 267 -5.19 19.22 -32.24
C LEU A 267 -4.30 19.14 -33.48
N ARG A 268 -3.36 18.19 -33.53
CA ARG A 268 -2.52 17.95 -34.73
C ARG A 268 -3.40 17.60 -35.94
N LEU A 269 -4.32 16.66 -35.79
CA LEU A 269 -5.23 16.26 -36.87
C LEU A 269 -6.10 17.42 -37.36
N LYS A 270 -6.63 18.24 -36.43
CA LYS A 270 -7.38 19.46 -36.76
C LYS A 270 -6.54 20.46 -37.57
N MET A 271 -5.29 20.70 -37.16
CA MET A 271 -4.38 21.59 -37.89
C MET A 271 -4.08 21.08 -39.30
N VAL A 272 -3.80 19.78 -39.46
CA VAL A 272 -3.49 19.19 -40.77
C VAL A 272 -4.70 19.22 -41.70
N ARG A 273 -5.91 18.87 -41.19
CA ARG A 273 -7.15 18.99 -41.97
C ARG A 273 -7.44 20.43 -42.39
N ARG A 274 -7.13 21.41 -41.53
CA ARG A 274 -7.24 22.83 -41.87
C ARG A 274 -6.26 23.21 -42.97
N ARG A 275 -4.98 22.84 -42.87
CA ARG A 275 -3.98 23.08 -43.92
C ARG A 275 -4.39 22.45 -45.25
N MET A 276 -4.96 21.25 -45.22
CA MET A 276 -5.50 20.59 -46.43
C MET A 276 -6.67 21.37 -47.03
N SER A 277 -7.59 21.86 -46.20
CA SER A 277 -8.70 22.71 -46.64
C SER A 277 -8.22 24.04 -47.23
N ASP A 278 -7.24 24.68 -46.58
CA ASP A 278 -6.64 25.94 -47.02
C ASP A 278 -5.91 25.74 -48.36
N PHE A 279 -5.17 24.63 -48.52
CA PHE A 279 -4.51 24.25 -49.78
C PHE A 279 -5.51 24.05 -50.92
N ARG A 280 -6.59 23.28 -50.69
CA ARG A 280 -7.65 23.04 -51.69
C ARG A 280 -8.39 24.32 -52.07
N SER A 281 -8.61 25.21 -51.10
CA SER A 281 -9.26 26.51 -51.32
C SER A 281 -8.37 27.45 -52.13
N ALA A 282 -7.07 27.51 -51.83
CA ALA A 282 -6.10 28.31 -52.57
C ALA A 282 -5.97 27.85 -54.03
N GLU A 283 -5.97 26.53 -54.26
CA GLU A 283 -5.83 25.96 -55.60
C GLU A 283 -7.16 25.80 -56.34
N SER A 284 -8.30 26.18 -55.74
CA SER A 284 -9.66 26.02 -56.32
C SER A 284 -9.95 24.61 -56.84
N SER A 285 -9.38 23.58 -56.19
CA SER A 285 -9.32 22.21 -56.68
C SER A 285 -9.69 21.24 -55.56
N ILE A 286 -10.69 20.37 -55.81
CA ILE A 286 -11.16 19.37 -54.84
C ILE A 286 -10.13 18.23 -54.67
N ASP A 287 -9.49 17.84 -55.78
CA ASP A 287 -8.48 16.79 -55.85
C ASP A 287 -7.40 17.20 -56.88
N PRO A 288 -6.27 17.77 -56.41
CA PRO A 288 -5.18 18.26 -57.27
C PRO A 288 -4.60 17.16 -58.16
N THR A 289 -4.50 15.93 -57.64
CA THR A 289 -4.00 14.77 -58.38
C THR A 289 -4.90 14.40 -59.55
N LYS A 290 -6.21 14.26 -59.32
CA LYS A 290 -7.16 13.96 -60.41
C LYS A 290 -7.28 15.11 -61.42
N ASN A 291 -7.24 16.35 -60.94
CA ASN A 291 -7.26 17.51 -61.82
C ASN A 291 -5.99 17.58 -62.69
N ALA A 292 -4.81 17.25 -62.14
CA ALA A 292 -3.58 17.16 -62.91
C ALA A 292 -3.66 16.04 -63.97
N GLU A 293 -4.20 14.87 -63.63
CA GLU A 293 -4.38 13.74 -64.55
C GLU A 293 -5.27 14.11 -65.76
N VAL A 294 -6.44 14.70 -65.50
CA VAL A 294 -7.37 15.16 -66.56
C VAL A 294 -6.72 16.21 -67.45
N GLN A 295 -5.94 17.14 -66.88
CA GLN A 295 -5.28 18.17 -67.66
C GLN A 295 -4.11 17.61 -68.50
N ILE A 296 -3.35 16.65 -67.97
CA ILE A 296 -2.30 15.94 -68.72
C ILE A 296 -2.91 15.14 -69.88
N GLU A 297 -4.02 14.44 -69.66
CA GLU A 297 -4.74 13.70 -70.71
C GLU A 297 -5.22 14.63 -71.83
N LEU A 298 -5.79 15.79 -71.48
CA LEU A 298 -6.23 16.80 -72.45
C LEU A 298 -5.07 17.34 -73.28
N ILE A 299 -3.93 17.64 -72.64
CA ILE A 299 -2.71 18.06 -73.35
C ILE A 299 -2.21 16.95 -74.28
N GLY A 300 -2.16 15.70 -73.81
CA GLY A 300 -1.79 14.55 -74.64
C GLY A 300 -2.70 14.38 -75.86
N GLY A 301 -4.00 14.63 -75.70
CA GLY A 301 -4.97 14.66 -76.80
C GLY A 301 -4.69 15.77 -77.82
N LEU A 302 -4.38 16.99 -77.37
CA LEU A 302 -4.02 18.11 -78.23
C LEU A 302 -2.67 17.88 -78.93
N GLU A 303 -1.68 17.31 -78.23
CA GLU A 303 -0.37 16.96 -78.80
C GLU A 303 -0.50 15.88 -79.87
N LYS A 304 -1.36 14.88 -79.67
CA LYS A 304 -1.70 13.88 -80.69
C LYS A 304 -2.31 14.54 -81.94
N GLN A 305 -3.27 15.44 -81.77
CA GLN A 305 -3.87 16.20 -82.88
C GLN A 305 -2.83 17.08 -83.61
N LEU A 306 -1.88 17.66 -82.88
CA LEU A 306 -0.78 18.44 -83.45
C LEU A 306 0.15 17.55 -84.29
N LEU A 307 0.53 16.38 -83.77
CA LEU A 307 1.33 15.38 -84.48
C LEU A 307 0.65 14.90 -85.78
N GLU A 308 -0.64 14.59 -85.73
CA GLU A 308 -1.42 14.23 -86.92
C GLU A 308 -1.46 15.37 -87.95
N THR A 309 -1.63 16.62 -87.49
CA THR A 309 -1.64 17.81 -88.37
C THR A 309 -0.27 18.05 -89.01
N ARG A 310 0.82 17.91 -88.25
CA ARG A 310 2.21 18.01 -88.74
C ARG A 310 2.57 16.90 -89.73
N SER A 311 2.16 15.67 -89.43
CA SER A 311 2.36 14.53 -90.34
C SER A 311 1.68 14.78 -91.68
N ARG A 312 0.41 15.24 -91.68
CA ARG A 312 -0.30 15.63 -92.89
C ARG A 312 0.39 16.78 -93.64
N LEU A 313 0.86 17.82 -92.94
CA LEU A 313 1.63 18.90 -93.55
C LEU A 313 2.89 18.37 -94.25
N ALA A 314 3.67 17.52 -93.58
CA ALA A 314 4.90 16.95 -94.13
C ALA A 314 4.63 16.13 -95.41
N THR A 315 3.55 15.35 -95.45
CA THR A 315 3.16 14.60 -96.65
C THR A 315 2.74 15.53 -97.80
N LEU A 316 2.01 16.61 -97.51
CA LEU A 316 1.48 17.50 -98.55
C LEU A 316 2.51 18.49 -99.12
N VAL A 317 3.45 18.98 -98.31
CA VAL A 317 4.49 19.94 -98.73
C VAL A 317 5.44 19.34 -99.79
N GLY A 318 5.66 18.03 -99.77
CA GLY A 318 6.46 17.34 -100.79
C GLY A 318 5.74 17.10 -102.12
N ILE A 319 4.41 17.30 -102.18
CA ILE A 319 3.57 16.93 -103.33
C ILE A 319 2.92 18.17 -103.98
N ILE A 320 2.64 19.22 -103.19
CA ILE A 320 1.84 20.37 -103.61
C ILE A 320 2.58 21.67 -103.30
N ASN A 321 2.44 22.68 -104.17
CA ASN A 321 3.10 23.98 -104.01
C ASN A 321 2.73 24.64 -102.66
N GLU A 322 3.73 25.20 -101.98
CA GLU A 322 3.68 25.78 -100.64
C GLU A 322 2.57 26.85 -100.47
N SER A 323 2.18 27.51 -101.57
CA SER A 323 1.15 28.56 -101.61
C SER A 323 -0.29 28.03 -101.64
N SER A 324 -0.50 26.70 -101.64
CA SER A 324 -1.83 26.09 -101.74
C SER A 324 -2.73 26.45 -100.55
N PRO A 325 -4.03 26.76 -100.77
CA PRO A 325 -5.00 27.01 -99.70
C PRO A 325 -5.05 25.92 -98.63
N THR A 326 -4.85 24.66 -99.02
CA THR A 326 -4.86 23.49 -98.12
C THR A 326 -3.68 23.51 -97.14
N ILE A 327 -2.47 23.86 -97.59
CA ILE A 327 -1.29 23.99 -96.73
C ILE A 327 -1.47 25.16 -95.75
N ARG A 328 -2.00 26.30 -96.23
CA ARG A 328 -2.31 27.45 -95.38
C ARG A 328 -3.31 27.12 -94.27
N GLN A 329 -4.34 26.33 -94.58
CA GLN A 329 -5.35 25.90 -93.61
C GLN A 329 -4.75 24.97 -92.55
N LEU A 330 -3.92 24.01 -92.96
CA LEU A 330 -3.24 23.10 -92.03
C LEU A 330 -2.23 23.85 -91.14
N ARG A 331 -1.46 24.81 -91.68
CA ARG A 331 -0.57 25.67 -90.87
C ARG A 331 -1.34 26.53 -89.87
N LYS A 332 -2.49 27.08 -90.28
CA LYS A 332 -3.40 27.80 -89.36
C LYS A 332 -3.88 26.88 -88.23
N ARG A 333 -4.25 25.64 -88.54
CA ARG A 333 -4.68 24.64 -87.54
C ARG A 333 -3.54 24.26 -86.60
N GLU A 334 -2.34 24.06 -87.13
CA GLU A 334 -1.13 23.81 -86.34
C GLU A 334 -0.88 24.95 -85.34
N ALA A 335 -0.91 26.21 -85.81
CA ALA A 335 -0.74 27.38 -84.95
C ALA A 335 -1.79 27.44 -83.83
N VAL A 336 -3.06 27.20 -84.13
CA VAL A 336 -4.14 27.17 -83.13
C VAL A 336 -3.93 26.06 -82.10
N LEU A 337 -3.54 24.85 -82.54
CA LEU A 337 -3.26 23.74 -81.62
C LEU A 337 -2.06 24.05 -80.70
N ILE A 338 -1.02 24.67 -81.23
CA ILE A 338 0.13 25.13 -80.44
C ILE A 338 -0.33 26.16 -79.40
N ASP A 339 -1.11 27.16 -79.80
CA ASP A 339 -1.62 28.19 -78.90
C ASP A 339 -2.50 27.59 -77.80
N GLN A 340 -3.35 26.62 -78.13
CA GLN A 340 -4.19 25.90 -77.17
C GLN A 340 -3.37 25.07 -76.16
N ILE A 341 -2.34 24.35 -76.64
CA ILE A 341 -1.42 23.61 -75.77
C ILE A 341 -0.70 24.57 -74.82
N ILE A 342 -0.19 25.70 -75.33
CA ILE A 342 0.50 26.71 -74.52
C ILE A 342 -0.46 27.31 -73.49
N TYR A 343 -1.68 27.67 -73.90
CA TYR A 343 -2.70 28.23 -73.00
C TYR A 343 -3.02 27.27 -71.86
N LYS A 344 -3.34 26.00 -72.19
CA LYS A 344 -3.67 24.99 -71.19
C LYS A 344 -2.51 24.72 -70.25
N ARG A 345 -1.29 24.62 -70.75
CA ARG A 345 -0.08 24.42 -69.94
C ARG A 345 0.21 25.59 -68.99
N ASN A 346 -0.12 26.82 -69.38
CA ASN A 346 0.01 28.01 -68.55
C ASN A 346 -1.07 28.07 -67.45
N GLU A 347 -2.27 27.56 -67.73
CA GLU A 347 -3.37 27.39 -66.76
C GLU A 347 -2.95 26.47 -65.60
N ILE A 348 -2.25 25.36 -65.90
CA ILE A 348 -1.75 24.40 -64.90
C ILE A 348 -0.65 24.99 -64.00
N SER A 349 0.19 25.87 -64.54
CA SER A 349 1.36 26.43 -63.84
C SER A 349 0.98 27.49 -62.78
N GLY A 350 -0.30 27.79 -62.57
CA GLY A 350 -0.75 28.81 -61.62
C GLY A 350 -0.34 30.25 -61.98
N LYS A 351 0.21 30.49 -63.19
CA LYS A 351 0.73 31.80 -63.62
C LYS A 351 -0.33 32.71 -64.24
N THR A 352 -1.60 32.61 -63.82
CA THR A 352 -2.65 33.45 -64.41
C THR A 352 -2.53 34.93 -64.00
N SER A 353 -1.87 35.30 -62.89
CA SER A 353 -1.84 36.71 -62.48
C SER A 353 -0.64 37.07 -61.59
N ALA A 354 0.54 37.42 -62.13
CA ALA A 354 1.45 38.41 -61.47
C ALA A 354 2.81 38.67 -62.16
N ARG A 355 3.32 37.82 -63.06
CA ARG A 355 4.66 38.07 -63.64
C ARG A 355 4.67 37.95 -65.15
N ARG A 356 3.95 38.88 -65.79
CA ARG A 356 4.06 39.12 -67.23
C ARG A 356 5.32 39.90 -67.61
N GLU A 357 6.18 40.24 -66.64
CA GLU A 357 7.42 40.94 -66.89
C GLU A 357 8.64 40.01 -66.87
N LEU A 358 9.26 39.93 -68.05
CA LEU A 358 10.61 39.48 -68.32
C LEU A 358 10.95 38.02 -67.96
N SER A 359 10.71 37.11 -68.91
CA SER A 359 11.78 36.24 -69.43
C SER A 359 11.26 35.41 -70.60
N GLN A 360 11.58 35.82 -71.82
CA GLN A 360 11.30 35.09 -73.06
C GLN A 360 12.25 33.89 -73.30
N THR A 361 13.00 33.44 -72.30
CA THR A 361 14.02 32.38 -72.46
C THR A 361 14.01 31.35 -71.33
N ALA A 362 12.83 30.98 -70.81
CA ALA A 362 12.71 29.79 -69.96
C ALA A 362 12.43 28.55 -70.82
N ARG A 363 13.50 27.78 -71.07
CA ARG A 363 13.49 26.42 -71.64
C ARG A 363 12.45 25.55 -70.92
N GLY A 364 11.84 24.60 -71.62
CA GLY A 364 10.69 23.81 -71.18
C GLY A 364 10.80 23.00 -69.88
N SER A 365 11.94 23.05 -69.17
CA SER A 365 12.17 22.41 -67.87
C SER A 365 11.52 23.15 -66.68
N ASP A 366 11.34 24.47 -66.78
CA ASP A 366 10.96 25.33 -65.65
C ASP A 366 9.43 25.38 -65.35
N ARG A 367 8.63 24.62 -66.12
CA ARG A 367 7.15 24.63 -66.04
C ARG A 367 6.57 23.31 -65.52
N LEU A 368 7.26 22.18 -65.77
CA LEU A 368 6.95 20.92 -65.09
C LEU A 368 7.36 20.98 -63.61
N SER A 369 8.41 21.74 -63.27
CA SER A 369 8.88 21.91 -61.89
C SER A 369 7.81 22.51 -60.97
N SER A 370 7.00 23.45 -61.47
CA SER A 370 5.89 24.07 -60.71
C SER A 370 4.77 23.07 -60.39
N LEU A 371 4.33 22.28 -61.38
CA LEU A 371 3.32 21.24 -61.16
C LEU A 371 3.87 20.14 -60.23
N SER A 372 5.10 19.67 -60.48
CA SER A 372 5.76 18.69 -59.61
C SER A 372 5.91 19.18 -58.17
N SER A 373 6.21 20.46 -57.94
CA SER A 373 6.26 21.02 -56.58
C SER A 373 4.89 21.08 -55.90
N LEU A 374 3.82 21.32 -56.66
CA LEU A 374 2.46 21.34 -56.14
C LEU A 374 1.99 19.94 -55.74
N LEU A 375 2.24 18.95 -56.60
CA LEU A 375 1.98 17.54 -56.30
C LEU A 375 2.79 17.08 -55.09
N ALA A 376 4.08 17.43 -54.99
CA ALA A 376 4.91 17.08 -53.83
C ALA A 376 4.37 17.68 -52.52
N ASN A 377 3.96 18.95 -52.53
CA ASN A 377 3.35 19.59 -51.37
C ASN A 377 2.02 18.91 -51.00
N TYR A 378 1.19 18.56 -51.98
CA TYR A 378 -0.06 17.85 -51.74
C TYR A 378 0.18 16.46 -51.15
N GLU A 379 1.11 15.68 -51.71
CA GLU A 379 1.52 14.38 -51.20
C GLU A 379 2.02 14.47 -49.75
N GLU A 380 2.81 15.49 -49.41
CA GLU A 380 3.25 15.75 -48.04
C GLU A 380 2.04 15.99 -47.10
N LEU A 381 1.08 16.83 -47.50
CA LEU A 381 -0.13 17.08 -46.70
C LEU A 381 -1.00 15.82 -46.54
N VAL A 382 -1.11 14.98 -47.56
CA VAL A 382 -1.85 13.70 -47.51
C VAL A 382 -1.18 12.74 -46.53
N VAL A 383 0.14 12.56 -46.66
CA VAL A 383 0.92 11.70 -45.76
C VAL A 383 0.85 12.20 -44.32
N GLU A 384 0.96 13.50 -44.09
CA GLU A 384 0.83 14.09 -42.76
C GLU A 384 -0.60 13.93 -42.20
N GLN A 385 -1.63 13.97 -43.06
CA GLN A 385 -3.01 13.69 -42.66
C GLN A 385 -3.17 12.24 -42.20
N ASP A 386 -2.61 11.29 -42.96
CA ASP A 386 -2.66 9.87 -42.63
C ASP A 386 -1.89 9.57 -41.34
N PHE A 387 -0.70 10.16 -41.16
CA PHE A 387 0.05 10.06 -39.91
C PHE A 387 -0.71 10.65 -38.72
N ALA A 388 -1.32 11.82 -38.88
CA ALA A 388 -2.10 12.44 -37.81
C ALA A 388 -3.36 11.60 -37.46
N GLN A 389 -4.00 11.00 -38.46
CA GLN A 389 -5.14 10.10 -38.27
C GLN A 389 -4.71 8.81 -37.55
N GLN A 390 -3.60 8.20 -37.96
CA GLN A 390 -3.05 7.00 -37.31
C GLN A 390 -2.60 7.29 -35.87
N ALA A 391 -1.97 8.44 -35.63
CA ALA A 391 -1.59 8.88 -34.30
C ALA A 391 -2.81 9.08 -33.39
N TYR A 392 -3.88 9.70 -33.90
CA TYR A 392 -5.13 9.88 -33.14
C TYR A 392 -5.80 8.55 -32.79
N THR A 393 -5.90 7.61 -33.74
CA THR A 393 -6.46 6.27 -33.47
C THR A 393 -5.62 5.48 -32.46
N THR A 394 -4.29 5.59 -32.55
CA THR A 394 -3.38 4.96 -31.58
C THR A 394 -3.52 5.58 -30.19
N ALA A 395 -3.63 6.92 -30.10
CA ALA A 395 -3.86 7.61 -28.84
C ALA A 395 -5.20 7.21 -28.20
N LEU A 396 -6.28 7.08 -28.98
CA LEU A 396 -7.57 6.56 -28.50
C LEU A 396 -7.46 5.13 -27.96
N ALA A 397 -6.75 4.24 -28.68
CA ALA A 397 -6.51 2.88 -28.20
C ALA A 397 -5.69 2.87 -26.89
N GLY A 398 -4.72 3.78 -26.76
CA GLY A 398 -3.96 4.02 -25.53
C GLY A 398 -4.85 4.49 -24.38
N LEU A 399 -5.77 5.42 -24.64
CA LEU A 399 -6.74 5.90 -23.65
C LEU A 399 -7.65 4.78 -23.15
N GLU A 400 -8.19 3.95 -24.05
CA GLU A 400 -9.03 2.81 -23.65
C GLU A 400 -8.23 1.78 -22.84
N ARG A 401 -6.96 1.55 -23.18
CA ARG A 401 -6.07 0.72 -22.37
C ARG A 401 -5.82 1.31 -20.99
N SER A 402 -5.55 2.62 -20.89
CA SER A 402 -5.38 3.32 -19.62
C SER A 402 -6.64 3.29 -18.76
N ARG A 403 -7.83 3.43 -19.36
CA ARG A 403 -9.12 3.30 -18.65
C ARG A 403 -9.31 1.90 -18.08
N ALA A 404 -9.06 0.87 -18.90
CA ALA A 404 -9.15 -0.52 -18.45
C ALA A 404 -8.17 -0.84 -17.31
N GLU A 405 -6.96 -0.27 -17.34
CA GLU A 405 -5.98 -0.42 -16.26
C GLU A 405 -6.37 0.38 -15.01
N ALA A 406 -6.89 1.60 -15.18
CA ALA A 406 -7.37 2.44 -14.08
C ALA A 406 -8.55 1.79 -13.33
N ASP A 407 -9.45 1.11 -14.06
CA ASP A 407 -10.55 0.35 -13.46
C ASP A 407 -10.06 -0.90 -12.69
N ARG A 408 -8.89 -1.47 -13.05
CA ARG A 408 -8.27 -2.57 -12.29
C ARG A 408 -7.60 -2.10 -11.00
N GLN A 409 -7.09 -0.86 -10.97
CA GLN A 409 -6.42 -0.29 -9.79
C GLN A 409 -7.39 0.14 -8.68
N GLN A 410 -8.70 -0.06 -8.87
CA GLN A 410 -9.71 0.25 -7.87
C GLN A 410 -9.52 -0.61 -6.62
N ARG A 411 -9.39 0.05 -5.47
CA ARG A 411 -9.38 -0.59 -4.16
C ARG A 411 -10.64 -0.25 -3.40
N TYR A 412 -11.05 -1.18 -2.54
CA TYR A 412 -12.15 -0.98 -1.63
C TYR A 412 -11.88 -1.67 -0.30
N LEU A 413 -12.56 -1.18 0.72
CA LEU A 413 -12.49 -1.71 2.06
C LEU A 413 -13.60 -2.74 2.25
N ALA A 414 -13.23 -4.00 2.45
CA ALA A 414 -14.14 -5.10 2.70
C ALA A 414 -14.26 -5.34 4.22
N VAL A 415 -15.36 -4.87 4.82
CA VAL A 415 -15.64 -5.04 6.25
C VAL A 415 -16.18 -6.44 6.51
N PHE A 416 -15.54 -7.19 7.40
CA PHE A 416 -16.04 -8.50 7.85
C PHE A 416 -16.54 -8.47 9.30
N LYS A 417 -16.04 -7.54 10.12
CA LYS A 417 -16.44 -7.33 11.51
C LYS A 417 -16.79 -5.85 11.69
N PRO A 418 -18.08 -5.48 11.57
CA PRO A 418 -18.52 -4.09 11.76
C PRO A 418 -18.37 -3.66 13.22
N PRO A 419 -18.30 -2.34 13.49
CA PRO A 419 -18.29 -1.81 14.85
C PRO A 419 -19.56 -2.25 15.59
N SER A 420 -19.44 -2.49 16.90
CA SER A 420 -20.56 -2.94 17.72
C SER A 420 -20.46 -2.41 19.14
N LYS A 421 -21.60 -2.19 19.78
CA LYS A 421 -21.68 -1.76 21.17
C LYS A 421 -21.08 -2.78 22.14
N PRO A 422 -20.04 -2.43 22.91
CA PRO A 422 -19.49 -3.32 23.92
C PRO A 422 -20.48 -3.51 25.08
N GLN A 423 -20.58 -4.72 25.63
CA GLN A 423 -21.48 -5.02 26.76
C GLN A 423 -20.77 -4.98 28.12
N GLU A 424 -19.45 -5.22 28.15
CA GLU A 424 -18.64 -5.23 29.35
C GLU A 424 -17.35 -4.42 29.14
N ALA A 425 -16.85 -3.84 30.22
CA ALA A 425 -15.55 -3.16 30.24
C ALA A 425 -14.42 -4.20 30.30
N ILE A 426 -13.64 -4.27 29.23
CA ILE A 426 -12.50 -5.22 29.13
C ILE A 426 -11.28 -4.69 29.87
N TYR A 427 -11.15 -3.36 29.97
CA TYR A 427 -9.98 -2.70 30.54
C TYR A 427 -10.33 -1.82 31.75
N PRO A 428 -9.38 -1.66 32.70
CA PRO A 428 -8.17 -2.46 32.83
C PRO A 428 -8.51 -3.89 33.28
N ARG A 429 -7.68 -4.88 32.93
CA ARG A 429 -7.82 -6.25 33.42
C ARG A 429 -7.46 -6.30 34.92
N ARG A 430 -8.36 -5.81 35.78
CA ARG A 430 -8.11 -5.42 37.19
C ARG A 430 -7.37 -6.50 37.98
N LEU A 431 -7.83 -7.75 37.89
CA LEU A 431 -7.23 -8.89 38.60
C LEU A 431 -5.85 -9.25 38.04
N ILE A 432 -5.74 -9.36 36.71
CA ILE A 432 -4.49 -9.76 36.05
C ILE A 432 -3.43 -8.70 36.31
N ASN A 433 -3.75 -7.41 36.11
CA ASN A 433 -2.82 -6.29 36.32
C ASN A 433 -2.35 -6.20 37.77
N SER A 434 -3.23 -6.43 38.75
CA SER A 434 -2.87 -6.43 40.18
C SER A 434 -1.92 -7.58 40.53
N ILE A 435 -2.18 -8.79 40.02
CA ILE A 435 -1.29 -9.95 40.23
C ILE A 435 0.06 -9.72 39.55
N LEU A 436 0.06 -9.20 38.31
CA LEU A 436 1.28 -8.93 37.54
C LEU A 436 2.15 -7.88 38.24
N LEU A 437 1.54 -6.81 38.74
CA LEU A 437 2.22 -5.77 39.52
C LEU A 437 2.83 -6.36 40.81
N PHE A 438 2.07 -7.16 41.56
CA PHE A 438 2.58 -7.83 42.75
C PHE A 438 3.76 -8.77 42.44
N LEU A 439 3.65 -9.58 41.38
CA LEU A 439 4.68 -10.52 40.98
C LEU A 439 5.95 -9.81 40.47
N GLY A 440 5.79 -8.70 39.74
CA GLY A 440 6.89 -7.85 39.28
C GLY A 440 7.64 -7.20 40.44
N LEU A 441 6.92 -6.64 41.42
CA LEU A 441 7.53 -6.10 42.64
C LEU A 441 8.25 -7.18 43.45
N LEU A 442 7.66 -8.38 43.56
CA LEU A 442 8.28 -9.53 44.21
C LEU A 442 9.58 -9.93 43.52
N ALA A 443 9.58 -10.02 42.19
CA ALA A 443 10.75 -10.36 41.39
C ALA A 443 11.86 -9.31 41.54
N LEU A 444 11.54 -8.02 41.46
CA LEU A 444 12.49 -6.92 41.67
C LEU A 444 13.10 -6.95 43.07
N TRP A 445 12.27 -7.18 44.09
CA TRP A 445 12.75 -7.32 45.46
C TRP A 445 13.66 -8.55 45.60
N ALA A 446 13.27 -9.70 45.05
CA ALA A 446 14.08 -10.92 45.09
C ALA A 446 15.46 -10.68 44.43
N LEU A 447 15.49 -10.06 43.25
CA LEU A 447 16.74 -9.70 42.56
C LEU A 447 17.61 -8.76 43.41
N GLY A 448 17.01 -7.71 43.98
CA GLY A 448 17.71 -6.76 44.85
C GLY A 448 18.28 -7.43 46.10
N THR A 449 17.54 -8.38 46.69
CA THR A 449 18.06 -9.17 47.83
C THR A 449 19.23 -10.06 47.42
N VAL A 450 19.16 -10.78 46.30
CA VAL A 450 20.27 -11.61 45.83
C VAL A 450 21.50 -10.77 45.52
N MET A 451 21.33 -9.63 44.85
CA MET A 451 22.43 -8.73 44.48
C MET A 451 23.12 -8.13 45.72
N THR A 452 22.35 -7.66 46.70
CA THR A 452 22.92 -7.13 47.96
C THR A 452 23.64 -8.21 48.77
N TYR A 453 23.15 -9.44 48.74
CA TYR A 453 23.84 -10.57 49.38
C TYR A 453 25.12 -10.97 48.64
N SER A 454 25.11 -11.00 47.31
CA SER A 454 26.27 -11.32 46.48
C SER A 454 27.40 -10.29 46.66
N ILE A 455 27.09 -8.99 46.58
CA ILE A 455 28.08 -7.91 46.81
C ILE A 455 28.71 -8.05 48.19
N ARG A 456 27.90 -8.38 49.20
CA ARG A 456 28.38 -8.51 50.57
C ARG A 456 29.21 -9.78 50.81
N ASP A 457 28.97 -10.84 50.06
CA ASP A 457 29.76 -12.08 50.13
C ASP A 457 31.12 -11.92 49.47
N HIS A 458 31.21 -11.13 48.39
CA HIS A 458 32.46 -10.78 47.73
C HIS A 458 33.29 -9.69 48.46
N LEU A 459 32.67 -8.92 49.37
CA LEU A 459 33.33 -7.91 50.21
C LEU A 459 33.89 -8.47 51.53
N LYS A 460 33.63 -9.74 51.84
CA LYS A 460 34.22 -10.46 52.97
C LYS A 460 35.38 -11.31 52.50
#